data_AF-A0AAU8ELL4-F1
#
_entry.id   AF-A0AAU8ELL4-F1
#
_cell.length_a   1.000
_cell.length_b   1.000
_cell.length_c   1.000
_cell.angle_alpha   90.00
_cell.angle_beta   90.00
_cell.angle_gamma   90.00
#
_symmetry.space_group_name_H-M   'P 1'
#
loop_
_entity.id
_entity.type
_entity.pdbx_description
1 polymer ?
#
loop_
_entity_poly.entity_id
_entity_poly.type
_entity_poly.pdbx_seq_one_letter_code
_entity_poly.pdbx_strand_id
1 'polypeptide(L)'
;MTVYASKTHARSPFPAREPVANWATLSPAEEVEIRRNGRTVAAGCVDMRALDGSIIWLIQDGGRGRALFLQGDGVTVFRRARRNIAGTGHTRIPRKAGQAHGR
;
A
#
# COMPACT_ATOMS: atom_id res chain seq x y z
N MET A 1 1.08 -32.43 35.32
CA MET A 1 0.63 -32.43 33.93
C MET A 1 0.48 -30.97 33.49
N THR A 2 1.37 -30.46 32.64
CA THR A 2 1.26 -29.09 32.10
C THR A 2 0.84 -29.20 30.65
N VAL A 3 -0.37 -28.73 30.35
CA VAL A 3 -0.94 -28.72 29.01
C VAL A 3 -0.26 -27.58 28.24
N TYR A 4 0.55 -27.93 27.24
CA TYR A 4 1.09 -26.95 26.31
C TYR A 4 -0.04 -26.52 25.37
N ALA A 5 -0.50 -25.27 25.49
CA ALA A 5 -1.45 -24.70 24.56
C ALA A 5 -0.77 -24.55 23.19
N SER A 6 -1.20 -25.37 22.22
CA SER A 6 -0.77 -25.29 20.84
C SER A 6 -1.27 -23.99 20.22
N LYS A 7 -0.36 -23.05 20.01
CA LYS A 7 -0.62 -21.82 19.26
C LYS A 7 -0.88 -22.23 17.81
N THR A 8 -2.15 -22.31 17.42
CA THR A 8 -2.54 -22.57 16.04
C THR A 8 -2.13 -21.38 15.20
N HIS A 9 -0.91 -21.40 14.68
CA HIS A 9 -0.50 -20.53 13.59
C HIS A 9 -1.29 -20.99 12.37
N ALA A 10 -2.47 -20.41 12.17
CA ALA A 10 -3.14 -20.46 10.88
C ALA A 10 -2.11 -19.98 9.86
N ARG A 11 -1.54 -20.92 9.09
CA ARG A 11 -0.64 -20.60 7.97
C ARG A 11 -1.48 -19.82 6.98
N SER A 12 -1.39 -18.49 7.04
CA SER A 12 -1.88 -17.66 5.96
C SER A 12 -1.13 -18.10 4.70
N PRO A 13 -1.82 -18.45 3.59
CA PRO A 13 -1.17 -18.93 2.36
C PRO A 13 -0.35 -17.85 1.64
N PHE A 14 -0.37 -16.61 2.14
CA PHE A 14 0.36 -15.49 1.59
C PHE A 14 1.57 -15.21 2.47
N PRO A 15 2.77 -15.05 1.88
CA PRO A 15 3.93 -14.64 2.66
C PRO A 15 3.57 -13.37 3.42
N ALA A 16 3.81 -13.37 4.73
CA ALA A 16 3.61 -12.20 5.56
C ALA A 16 4.42 -11.06 4.94
N ARG A 17 3.77 -9.92 4.68
CA ARG A 17 4.46 -8.74 4.14
C ARG A 17 5.59 -8.37 5.09
N GLU A 18 6.79 -8.19 4.55
CA GLU A 18 7.94 -7.81 5.36
C GLU A 18 7.84 -6.35 5.78
N PRO A 19 8.18 -6.04 7.05
CA PRO A 19 8.24 -4.67 7.52
C PRO A 19 9.41 -3.93 6.84
N VAL A 20 9.18 -2.68 6.48
CA VAL A 20 10.22 -1.79 5.95
C VAL A 20 11.01 -1.22 7.11
N ALA A 21 12.20 -1.77 7.35
CA ALA A 21 13.07 -1.30 8.43
C ALA A 21 13.72 0.07 8.12
N ASN A 22 14.20 0.24 6.88
CA ASN A 22 14.82 1.49 6.42
C ASN A 22 13.82 2.28 5.55
N TRP A 23 13.22 3.32 6.13
CA TRP A 23 12.22 4.13 5.44
C TRP A 23 12.81 5.03 4.35
N ALA A 24 14.13 5.27 4.34
CA ALA A 24 14.80 5.97 3.25
C ALA A 24 14.72 5.24 1.90
N THR A 25 14.35 3.95 1.92
CA THR A 25 14.14 3.13 0.72
C THR A 25 12.74 3.26 0.12
N LEU A 26 11.83 3.99 0.77
CA LEU A 26 10.50 4.22 0.25
C LEU A 26 10.54 5.25 -0.88
N SER A 27 9.75 5.01 -1.91
CA SER A 27 9.59 5.94 -3.02
C SER A 27 8.40 6.86 -2.78
N PRO A 28 8.46 8.14 -3.22
CA PRO A 28 7.25 8.95 -3.33
C PRO A 28 6.18 8.23 -4.18
N ALA A 29 4.92 8.46 -3.85
CA ALA A 29 3.73 7.78 -4.38
C ALA A 29 3.65 6.26 -4.12
N GLU A 30 4.59 5.66 -3.38
CA GLU A 30 4.51 4.25 -2.99
C GLU A 30 3.39 4.05 -1.96
N GLU A 31 2.53 3.05 -2.19
CA GLU A 31 1.46 2.71 -1.25
C GLU A 31 2.03 1.95 -0.05
N VAL A 32 1.75 2.43 1.16
CA VAL A 32 2.16 1.81 2.40
C VAL A 32 1.02 1.71 3.39
N GLU A 33 1.21 0.82 4.36
CA GLU A 33 0.35 0.65 5.53
C GLU A 33 1.21 0.81 6.78
N ILE A 34 0.75 1.62 7.72
CA ILE A 34 1.42 1.86 9.00
C ILE A 34 0.63 1.15 10.08
N ARG A 35 1.31 0.33 10.87
CA ARG A 35 0.73 -0.42 11.98
C ARG A 35 1.35 0.00 13.30
N ARG A 36 0.53 0.00 14.36
CA ARG A 36 0.97 0.13 15.75
C ARG A 36 0.38 -1.02 16.54
N ASN A 37 1.20 -1.75 17.29
CA ASN A 37 0.77 -2.93 18.07
C ASN A 37 -0.06 -3.93 17.22
N GLY A 38 0.37 -4.16 15.97
CA GLY A 38 -0.29 -5.07 15.03
C GLY A 38 -1.58 -4.55 14.38
N ARG A 39 -2.07 -3.35 14.73
CA ARG A 39 -3.27 -2.74 14.13
C ARG A 39 -2.89 -1.66 13.14
N THR A 40 -3.57 -1.61 12.01
CA THR A 40 -3.43 -0.52 11.03
C THR A 40 -3.89 0.79 11.66
N VAL A 41 -3.00 1.78 11.71
CA VAL A 41 -3.30 3.13 12.21
C VAL A 41 -3.39 4.14 11.08
N ALA A 42 -2.70 3.89 9.96
CA ALA A 42 -2.81 4.70 8.75
C ALA A 42 -2.47 3.85 7.52
N ALA A 43 -2.94 4.27 6.37
CA ALA A 43 -2.57 3.72 5.08
C ALA A 43 -2.71 4.82 4.02
N GLY A 44 -1.90 4.76 2.97
CA GLY A 44 -1.89 5.78 1.93
C GLY A 44 -0.62 5.75 1.09
N CYS A 45 -0.35 6.86 0.41
CA CYS A 45 0.83 7.01 -0.43
C CYS A 45 1.90 7.85 0.27
N VAL A 46 3.15 7.42 0.17
CA VAL A 46 4.30 8.20 0.65
C VAL A 46 4.37 9.50 -0.15
N ASP A 47 4.31 10.62 0.55
CA ASP A 47 4.47 11.94 -0.06
C ASP A 47 5.95 12.33 -0.08
N MET A 48 6.58 12.27 1.09
CA MET A 48 7.98 12.64 1.30
C MET A 48 8.57 11.76 2.39
N ARG A 49 9.90 11.66 2.41
CA ARG A 49 10.66 11.02 3.48
C ARG A 49 11.89 11.86 3.81
N ALA A 50 12.35 11.78 5.04
CA ALA A 50 13.67 12.27 5.39
C ALA A 50 14.75 11.34 4.80
N LEU A 51 15.91 11.90 4.44
CA LEU A 51 17.02 11.16 3.81
C LEU A 51 17.60 10.08 4.73
N ASP A 52 17.55 10.32 6.04
CA ASP A 52 17.99 9.39 7.08
C ASP A 52 16.95 8.30 7.39
N GLY A 53 15.74 8.39 6.83
CA GLY A 53 14.64 7.47 7.09
C GLY A 53 13.99 7.64 8.46
N SER A 54 14.25 8.72 9.19
CA SER A 54 13.67 8.96 10.52
C SER A 54 12.19 9.38 10.46
N ILE A 55 11.79 10.02 9.36
CA ILE A 55 10.45 10.59 9.15
C ILE A 55 9.90 10.19 7.78
N ILE A 56 8.60 9.92 7.75
CA ILE A 56 7.81 9.89 6.51
C ILE A 56 6.57 10.77 6.62
N TRP A 57 6.20 11.40 5.51
CA TRP A 57 4.91 12.03 5.31
C TRP A 57 4.05 11.15 4.42
N LEU A 58 2.80 10.96 4.81
CA LEU A 58 1.83 10.11 4.12
C LEU A 58 0.62 10.93 3.72
N ILE A 59 0.23 10.89 2.44
CA ILE A 59 -1.13 11.27 2.04
C ILE A 59 -2.04 10.09 2.37
N GLN A 60 -2.91 10.27 3.35
CA GLN A 60 -3.75 9.21 3.88
C GLN A 60 -4.94 8.89 2.96
N ASP A 61 -5.26 7.61 2.87
CA ASP A 61 -6.45 7.11 2.18
C ASP A 61 -7.72 7.75 2.74
N GLY A 62 -8.74 7.87 1.88
CA GLY A 62 -10.08 8.34 2.28
C GLY A 62 -10.15 9.84 2.57
N GLY A 63 -9.24 10.65 2.02
CA GLY A 63 -9.28 12.11 2.14
C GLY A 63 -8.89 12.62 3.54
N ARG A 64 -8.25 11.81 4.37
CA ARG A 64 -7.80 12.18 5.73
C ARG A 64 -6.61 13.14 5.77
N GLY A 65 -6.23 13.69 4.62
CA GLY A 65 -5.14 14.65 4.49
C GLY A 65 -3.76 14.03 4.66
N ARG A 66 -2.78 14.88 5.01
CA ARG A 66 -1.37 14.52 5.16
C ARG A 66 -1.03 14.31 6.63
N ALA A 67 -0.30 13.25 6.95
CA ALA A 67 0.19 12.96 8.29
C ALA A 67 1.70 12.68 8.28
N LEU A 68 2.37 13.01 9.39
CA LEU A 68 3.79 12.74 9.64
C LEU A 68 3.91 11.56 10.61
N PHE A 69 4.87 10.67 10.35
CA PHE A 69 5.20 9.55 11.24
C PHE A 69 6.71 9.50 11.49
N LEU A 70 7.11 9.21 12.72
CA LEU A 70 8.50 9.00 13.11
C LEU A 70 8.80 7.51 13.22
N GLN A 71 10.01 7.10 12.82
CA GLN A 71 10.48 5.72 13.00
C GLN A 71 10.49 5.33 14.49
N GLY A 72 10.73 6.29 15.37
CA GLY A 72 10.75 6.11 16.83
C GLY A 72 9.38 5.99 17.50
N ASP A 73 8.26 6.20 16.79
CA ASP A 73 6.91 6.20 17.41
C ASP A 73 6.37 4.80 17.78
N GLY A 74 7.18 3.76 17.60
CA GLY A 74 6.76 2.37 17.78
C GLY A 74 5.77 1.92 16.71
N VAL A 75 5.88 2.48 15.51
CA VAL A 75 5.08 2.09 14.34
C VAL A 75 5.90 1.25 13.36
N THR A 76 5.23 0.42 12.59
CA THR A 76 5.85 -0.46 11.60
C THR A 76 5.21 -0.21 10.25
N VAL A 77 6.03 0.00 9.23
CA VAL A 77 5.59 0.30 7.86
C VAL A 77 5.65 -0.98 7.02
N PHE A 78 4.63 -1.21 6.21
CA PHE A 78 4.55 -2.32 5.26
C PHE A 78 4.23 -1.79 3.87
N ARG A 79 4.95 -2.25 2.85
CA ARG A 79 4.59 -1.98 1.46
C ARG A 79 3.27 -2.64 1.12
N ARG A 80 2.36 -1.90 0.47
CA ARG A 80 1.15 -2.50 -0.07
C ARG A 80 1.43 -2.99 -1.48
N ALA A 81 0.95 -4.18 -1.79
CA ALA A 81 0.85 -4.58 -3.18
C ALA A 81 -0.01 -3.53 -3.89
N ARG A 82 0.55 -2.91 -4.93
CA ARG A 82 -0.16 -1.93 -5.75
C ARG A 82 -1.51 -2.54 -6.11
N ARG A 83 -2.61 -1.87 -5.77
CA ARG A 83 -3.91 -2.28 -6.29
C ARG A 83 -3.82 -2.07 -7.80
N ASN A 84 -3.67 -3.15 -8.56
CA ASN A 84 -3.88 -3.09 -9.98
C ASN A 84 -5.38 -2.83 -10.13
N ILE A 85 -5.77 -1.57 -10.32
CA ILE A 85 -7.13 -1.21 -10.68
C ILE A 85 -7.30 -1.70 -12.13
N ALA A 86 -7.46 -3.00 -12.30
CA ALA A 86 -7.97 -3.57 -13.53
C ALA A 86 -9.46 -3.19 -13.58
N GLY A 87 -9.77 -2.10 -14.29
CA GLY A 87 -11.15 -1.75 -14.64
C GLY A 87 -11.56 -0.33 -14.31
N THR A 88 -11.15 0.63 -15.13
CA THR A 88 -12.08 1.67 -15.58
C THR A 88 -11.85 1.81 -17.08
N GLY A 89 -12.74 1.19 -17.85
CA GLY A 89 -12.62 1.07 -19.29
C GLY A 89 -12.64 2.44 -19.96
N HIS A 90 -11.52 2.83 -20.53
CA HIS A 90 -11.56 3.60 -21.76
C HIS A 90 -11.99 2.62 -22.86
N THR A 91 -13.30 2.49 -23.07
CA THR A 91 -13.84 1.83 -24.26
C THR A 91 -13.25 2.56 -25.47
N ARG A 92 -12.23 1.97 -26.09
CA ARG A 92 -11.79 2.37 -27.42
C ARG A 92 -12.94 2.05 -28.37
N ILE A 93 -13.81 3.03 -28.63
CA ILE A 93 -14.83 2.92 -29.66
C ILE A 93 -14.07 2.67 -30.98
N PRO A 94 -14.27 1.52 -31.64
CA PRO A 94 -13.71 1.34 -32.98
C PRO A 94 -14.44 2.31 -33.91
N ARG A 95 -13.70 3.21 -34.57
CA ARG A 95 -14.25 4.01 -35.68
C ARG A 95 -14.66 3.02 -36.77
N LYS A 96 -15.96 2.87 -36.99
CA LYS A 96 -16.55 2.13 -38.11
C LYS A 96 -15.99 2.72 -39.41
N ALA A 97 -15.24 1.92 -40.18
CA ALA A 97 -14.78 2.29 -41.51
C ALA A 97 -16.01 2.60 -42.38
N GLY A 98 -16.01 3.79 -42.99
CA GLY A 98 -17.03 4.22 -43.92
C GLY A 98 -17.08 3.28 -45.12
N GLN A 99 -18.19 2.56 -45.22
CA GLN A 99 -18.58 1.82 -46.40
C GLN A 99 -19.05 2.86 -47.44
N ALA A 100 -18.20 3.19 -48.40
CA ALA A 100 -18.58 3.98 -49.57
C ALA A 100 -19.11 3.02 -50.65
N HIS A 101 -20.44 2.91 -50.74
CA HIS A 101 -21.12 2.55 -51.98
C HIS A 101 -21.12 3.80 -52.87
N GLY A 102 -20.48 3.71 -54.04
CA GLY A 102 -20.55 4.69 -55.10
C GLY A 102 -20.78 3.96 -56.41
N ARG A 103 -21.85 4.36 -57.10
CA ARG A 103 -22.48 3.80 -58.31
C ARG A 103 -21.53 3.41 -59.44
#